data_AF-A0AAN8FHW7-F1
#
_entry.id   AF-A0AAN8FHW7-F1
#
_cell.length_a   1.000
_cell.length_b   1.000
_cell.length_c   1.000
_cell.angle_alpha   90.00
_cell.angle_beta   90.00
_cell.angle_gamma   90.00
#
_symmetry.space_group_name_H-M   'P 1'
#
loop_
_entity.id
_entity.type
_entity.pdbx_description
1 polymer ?
#
loop_
_entity_poly.entity_id
_entity_poly.type
_entity_poly.pdbx_seq_one_letter_code
_entity_poly.pdbx_strand_id
1 'polypeptide(L)'
;MASREEDGDIELITAMTTTEPLDCQQVQMELEMAAISLQRQKKIASVLVNQWNHHKNEDAFILASVGERMWLTTHCLREAEVTKERILQMGTRYLLMDRLYQHMEKWGEASSFEKQDFFECAREYAFGTEAIRDLIITQRDVLDIEIKDMKTVLAHQERELKEGESITSTQVQRIVRKEIESLRPSEVDALKRNVEEHEAEIILRRRESDAKSTGEATEEQYSSEMDSESKEDCARETADENRQTDDPDDDECYWRRMVREVAEGTSDEEIPSRAEEPTLKSRKIESSPRPTLIQMEEVRERLARMRFDLSRFPFRDPRDPSFGISPSRVCAFYMAEGVHFSDACPFFRDGNARRRLINKRGVCVHCMENRQGHQCRYRSREFYCFRLSDIVFADLREEDGGIHHKAICRVPDEKEMAIARLEDAERELWRLKTMTSSK
;
A
#
# COMPACT_ATOMS: atom_id res chain seq x y z
N MET A 1 8.17 29.17 3.07
CA MET A 1 8.99 28.34 3.99
C MET A 1 8.26 27.08 4.49
N ALA A 2 7.15 26.66 3.87
CA ALA A 2 6.30 25.56 4.38
C ALA A 2 6.56 24.16 3.76
N SER A 3 7.60 24.01 2.93
CA SER A 3 7.96 22.73 2.28
C SER A 3 9.23 22.07 2.84
N ARG A 4 9.75 22.57 3.96
CA ARG A 4 10.94 22.05 4.65
C ARG A 4 10.55 21.18 5.86
N GLU A 5 9.55 20.32 5.72
CA GLU A 5 9.23 19.33 6.78
C GLU A 5 10.29 18.22 6.91
N GLU A 6 11.30 18.20 6.01
CA GLU A 6 12.34 17.17 5.97
C GLU A 6 13.77 17.72 6.15
N ASP A 7 13.97 19.04 6.10
CA ASP A 7 15.28 19.65 6.31
C ASP A 7 15.46 19.94 7.81
N GLY A 8 16.40 19.24 8.44
CA GLY A 8 16.58 19.21 9.89
C GLY A 8 16.78 20.58 10.56
N ASP A 9 16.77 20.57 11.91
CA ASP A 9 16.87 21.75 12.77
C ASP A 9 17.97 22.76 12.37
N ILE A 10 19.03 22.29 11.74
CA ILE A 10 20.15 23.12 11.28
C ILE A 10 19.71 24.15 10.23
N GLU A 11 18.83 23.83 9.29
CA GLU A 11 18.42 24.82 8.27
C GLU A 11 17.49 25.88 8.85
N LEU A 12 16.65 25.51 9.82
CA LEU A 12 15.83 26.47 10.57
C LEU A 12 16.71 27.38 11.41
N ILE A 13 17.66 26.82 12.17
CA ILE A 13 18.61 27.60 12.97
C ILE A 13 19.47 28.48 12.06
N THR A 14 19.90 27.97 10.91
CA THR A 14 20.66 28.73 9.90
C THR A 14 19.79 29.86 9.35
N ALA A 15 18.53 29.61 9.02
CA ALA A 15 17.61 30.66 8.60
C ALA A 15 17.47 31.73 9.71
N MET A 16 17.16 31.33 10.94
CA MET A 16 17.04 32.25 12.08
C MET A 16 18.30 33.07 12.37
N THR A 17 19.48 32.59 11.96
CA THR A 17 20.76 33.28 12.17
C THR A 17 21.26 34.05 10.95
N THR A 18 20.73 33.80 9.75
CA THR A 18 21.19 34.41 8.50
C THR A 18 20.16 35.31 7.82
N THR A 19 18.87 35.20 8.16
CA THR A 19 17.81 36.05 7.61
C THR A 19 17.55 37.28 8.47
N GLU A 20 16.79 38.22 7.91
CA GLU A 20 16.21 39.33 8.66
C GLU A 20 15.44 38.82 9.90
N PRO A 21 15.39 39.61 10.99
CA PRO A 21 14.69 39.23 12.22
C PRO A 21 13.23 38.89 11.90
N LEU A 22 12.74 37.79 12.48
CA LEU A 22 11.38 37.31 12.25
C LEU A 22 10.36 38.34 12.75
N ASP A 23 9.35 38.62 11.92
CA ASP A 23 8.23 39.44 12.33
C ASP A 23 7.18 38.64 13.13
N CYS A 24 6.25 39.35 13.76
CA CYS A 24 5.20 38.75 14.60
C CYS A 24 4.34 37.73 13.82
N GLN A 25 4.02 38.03 12.56
CA GLN A 25 3.18 37.17 11.71
C GLN A 25 3.91 35.88 11.33
N GLN A 26 5.22 35.97 11.05
CA GLN A 26 6.07 34.82 10.78
C GLN A 26 6.16 33.91 12.00
N VAL A 27 6.35 34.47 13.20
CA VAL A 27 6.38 33.67 14.44
C VAL A 27 5.04 32.97 14.69
N GLN A 28 3.91 33.66 14.49
CA GLN A 28 2.58 33.04 14.58
C GLN A 28 2.40 31.89 13.58
N MET A 29 2.80 32.09 12.32
CA MET A 29 2.74 31.06 11.29
C MET A 29 3.59 29.84 11.66
N GLU A 30 4.80 30.07 12.17
CA GLU A 30 5.71 29.01 12.61
C GLU A 30 5.15 28.22 13.80
N LEU A 31 4.50 28.89 14.74
CA LEU A 31 3.77 28.22 15.84
C LEU A 31 2.65 27.33 15.33
N GLU A 32 1.82 27.84 14.42
CA GLU A 32 0.70 27.10 13.83
C GLU A 32 1.21 25.87 13.06
N MET A 33 2.24 26.05 12.22
CA MET A 33 2.84 24.97 11.45
C MET A 33 3.45 23.90 12.36
N ALA A 34 4.24 24.29 13.37
CA ALA A 34 4.83 23.34 14.30
C ALA A 34 3.78 22.54 15.07
N ALA A 35 2.67 23.16 15.49
CA ALA A 35 1.57 22.47 16.17
C ALA A 35 0.84 21.48 15.25
N ILE A 36 0.56 21.86 14.00
CA ILE A 36 -0.07 20.98 13.01
C ILE A 36 0.84 19.78 12.71
N SER A 37 2.13 20.02 12.46
CA SER A 37 3.10 18.96 12.19
C SER A 37 3.25 18.02 13.40
N LEU A 38 3.27 18.56 14.63
CA LEU A 38 3.30 17.75 15.84
C LEU A 38 2.04 16.87 15.97
N GLN A 39 0.86 17.41 15.68
CA GLN A 39 -0.39 16.64 15.69
C GLN A 39 -0.39 15.53 14.61
N ARG A 40 0.26 15.76 13.47
CA ARG A 40 0.47 14.71 12.46
C ARG A 40 1.39 13.61 12.98
N GLN A 41 2.50 13.96 13.62
CA GLN A 41 3.42 12.97 14.21
C GLN A 41 2.75 12.17 15.33
N LYS A 42 1.87 12.79 16.14
CA LYS A 42 1.03 12.07 17.11
C LYS A 42 0.20 10.96 16.45
N LYS A 43 -0.47 11.27 15.32
CA LYS A 43 -1.28 10.27 14.59
C LYS A 43 -0.40 9.11 14.08
N ILE A 44 0.78 9.42 13.55
CA ILE A 44 1.75 8.41 13.09
C ILE A 44 2.19 7.53 14.27
N ALA A 45 2.55 8.13 15.40
CA ALA A 45 2.91 7.39 16.61
C ALA A 45 1.80 6.42 17.05
N SER A 46 0.54 6.87 17.08
CA SER A 46 -0.60 6.00 17.42
C SER A 46 -0.75 4.81 16.45
N VAL A 47 -0.55 5.04 15.15
CA VAL A 47 -0.59 3.97 14.15
C VAL A 47 0.54 2.97 14.38
N LEU A 48 1.76 3.44 14.59
CA LEU A 48 2.93 2.59 14.86
C LEU A 48 2.73 1.72 16.11
N VAL A 49 2.21 2.30 17.20
CA VAL A 49 1.89 1.55 18.42
C VAL A 49 0.85 0.47 18.14
N ASN A 50 -0.21 0.78 17.39
CA ASN A 50 -1.24 -0.21 17.05
C ASN A 50 -0.69 -1.31 16.14
N GLN A 51 0.12 -0.96 15.14
CA GLN A 51 0.75 -1.93 14.23
C GLN A 51 1.70 -2.85 14.97
N TRP A 52 2.58 -2.31 15.83
CA TRP A 52 3.49 -3.13 16.63
C TRP A 52 2.73 -4.08 17.57
N ASN A 53 1.69 -3.57 18.25
CA ASN A 53 0.83 -4.40 19.09
C ASN A 53 0.09 -5.47 18.29
N HIS A 54 -0.28 -5.21 17.04
CA HIS A 54 -0.88 -6.22 16.18
C HIS A 54 0.14 -7.29 15.80
N HIS A 55 1.28 -6.89 15.23
CA HIS A 55 2.31 -7.82 14.76
C HIS A 55 2.82 -8.73 15.88
N LYS A 56 3.15 -8.19 17.05
CA LYS A 56 3.72 -9.02 18.14
C LYS A 56 2.75 -10.06 18.71
N ASN A 57 1.44 -9.89 18.47
CA ASN A 57 0.39 -10.81 18.92
C ASN A 57 -0.18 -11.67 17.79
N GLU A 58 0.30 -11.51 16.56
CA GLU A 58 -0.21 -12.25 15.40
C GLU A 58 0.50 -13.60 15.28
N ASP A 59 -0.26 -14.66 15.06
CA ASP A 59 0.29 -16.02 14.88
C ASP A 59 1.26 -16.07 13.70
N ALA A 60 1.01 -15.32 12.63
CA ALA A 60 1.89 -15.23 11.48
C ALA A 60 3.28 -14.72 11.87
N PHE A 61 3.36 -13.69 12.73
CA PHE A 61 4.63 -13.19 13.23
C PHE A 61 5.30 -14.20 14.17
N ILE A 62 4.54 -14.85 15.06
CA ILE A 62 5.09 -15.82 16.02
C ILE A 62 5.70 -17.02 15.28
N LEU A 63 5.02 -17.50 14.24
CA LEU A 63 5.42 -18.67 13.44
C LEU A 63 6.45 -18.35 12.35
N ALA A 64 6.69 -17.08 12.03
CA ALA A 64 7.68 -16.66 11.05
C ALA A 64 9.12 -17.04 11.45
N SER A 65 10.00 -17.12 10.46
CA SER A 65 11.42 -17.39 10.70
C SER A 65 12.06 -16.29 11.54
N VAL A 66 13.11 -16.62 12.30
CA VAL A 66 13.82 -15.64 13.14
C VAL A 66 14.28 -14.43 12.32
N GLY A 67 14.72 -14.63 11.07
CA GLY A 67 15.11 -13.57 10.17
C GLY A 67 13.98 -12.61 9.80
N GLU A 68 12.81 -13.13 9.44
CA GLU A 68 11.62 -12.31 9.13
C GLU A 68 11.15 -11.52 10.35
N ARG A 69 11.11 -12.17 11.53
CA ARG A 69 10.74 -11.51 12.79
C ARG A 69 11.72 -10.38 13.14
N MET A 70 13.02 -10.61 12.97
CA MET A 70 14.06 -9.60 13.18
C MET A 70 13.94 -8.42 12.21
N TRP A 71 13.68 -8.70 10.93
CA TRP A 71 13.49 -7.67 9.92
C TRP A 71 12.32 -6.75 10.28
N LEU A 72 11.14 -7.33 10.59
CA LEU A 72 9.96 -6.56 10.94
C LEU A 72 10.16 -5.76 12.24
N THR A 73 10.74 -6.39 13.27
CA THR A 73 11.04 -5.73 14.55
C THR A 73 12.00 -4.55 14.36
N THR A 74 13.04 -4.72 13.54
CA THR A 74 14.02 -3.66 13.24
C THR A 74 13.37 -2.52 12.45
N HIS A 75 12.48 -2.83 11.51
CA HIS A 75 11.74 -1.84 10.75
C HIS A 75 10.84 -0.98 11.66
N CYS A 76 9.97 -1.61 12.45
CA CYS A 76 9.11 -0.91 13.41
C CYS A 76 9.93 -0.08 14.41
N LEU A 77 11.04 -0.62 14.90
CA LEU A 77 11.93 0.08 15.83
C LEU A 77 12.48 1.37 15.23
N ARG A 78 12.99 1.30 13.99
CA ARG A 78 13.53 2.48 13.29
C ARG A 78 12.45 3.54 13.08
N GLU A 79 11.24 3.14 12.66
CA GLU A 79 10.14 4.08 12.46
C GLU A 79 9.69 4.75 13.76
N ALA A 80 9.65 3.99 14.87
CA ALA A 80 9.33 4.51 16.19
C ALA A 80 10.39 5.51 16.69
N GLU A 81 11.69 5.20 16.51
CA GLU A 81 12.78 6.11 16.88
C GLU A 81 12.74 7.42 16.08
N VAL A 82 12.56 7.34 14.75
CA VAL A 82 12.43 8.52 13.88
C VAL A 82 11.20 9.36 14.25
N THR A 83 10.06 8.70 14.52
CA THR A 83 8.83 9.40 14.91
C THR A 83 9.00 10.11 16.25
N LYS A 84 9.63 9.45 17.23
CA LYS A 84 9.95 10.05 18.53
C LYS A 84 10.83 11.29 18.36
N GLU A 85 11.88 11.20 17.55
CA GLU A 85 12.77 12.33 17.28
C GLU A 85 12.02 13.50 16.65
N ARG A 86 11.17 13.24 15.64
CA ARG A 86 10.35 14.28 14.99
C ARG A 86 9.38 14.96 15.96
N ILE A 87 8.77 14.21 16.89
CA ILE A 87 7.91 14.78 17.94
C ILE A 87 8.71 15.74 18.83
N LEU A 88 9.91 15.33 19.24
CA LEU A 88 10.78 16.17 20.08
C LEU A 88 11.25 17.43 19.34
N GLN A 89 11.63 17.30 18.06
CA GLN A 89 12.05 18.43 17.22
C GLN A 89 10.91 19.44 17.03
N MET A 90 9.74 19.01 16.57
CA MET A 90 8.58 19.90 16.36
C MET A 90 8.11 20.53 17.66
N GLY A 91 8.11 19.76 18.75
CA GLY A 91 7.80 20.25 20.08
C GLY A 91 8.77 21.32 20.56
N THR A 92 10.08 21.10 20.38
CA THR A 92 11.12 22.06 20.74
C THR A 92 11.00 23.34 19.91
N ARG A 93 10.79 23.21 18.58
CA ARG A 93 10.56 24.34 17.68
C ARG A 93 9.37 25.19 18.14
N TYR A 94 8.24 24.56 18.47
CA TYR A 94 7.07 25.28 19.00
C TYR A 94 7.41 26.06 20.27
N LEU A 95 8.03 25.41 21.26
CA LEU A 95 8.36 26.03 22.55
C LEU A 95 9.37 27.19 22.40
N LEU A 96 10.32 27.07 21.47
CA LEU A 96 11.26 28.15 21.15
C LEU A 96 10.56 29.34 20.50
N MET A 97 9.65 29.09 19.55
CA MET A 97 8.89 30.15 18.88
C MET A 97 7.94 30.85 19.84
N ASP A 98 7.28 30.12 20.74
CA ASP A 98 6.42 30.72 21.78
C ASP A 98 7.26 31.58 22.72
N ARG A 99 8.45 31.12 23.08
CA ARG A 99 9.37 31.90 23.91
C ARG A 99 9.88 33.16 23.21
N LEU A 100 10.17 33.08 21.91
CA LEU A 100 10.51 34.24 21.08
C LEU A 100 9.34 35.23 21.04
N TYR A 101 8.12 34.73 20.87
CA TYR A 101 6.93 35.57 20.81
C TYR A 101 6.67 36.31 22.15
N GLN A 102 6.84 35.62 23.29
CA GLN A 102 6.82 36.24 24.62
C GLN A 102 7.88 37.33 24.79
N HIS A 103 9.02 37.20 24.12
CA HIS A 103 10.08 38.18 24.20
C HIS A 103 9.78 39.42 23.34
N MET A 104 9.26 39.23 22.12
CA MET A 104 8.78 40.32 21.26
C MET A 104 7.69 41.15 21.94
N GLU A 105 6.77 40.49 22.66
CA GLU A 105 5.76 41.16 23.48
C GLU A 105 6.39 42.06 24.56
N LYS A 106 7.39 41.55 25.28
CA LYS A 106 8.07 42.32 26.34
C LYS A 106 8.84 43.52 25.80
N TRP A 107 9.30 43.45 24.57
CA TRP A 107 10.05 44.53 23.90
C TRP A 107 9.15 45.51 23.16
N GLY A 108 7.84 45.28 23.15
CA GLY A 108 6.86 46.13 22.47
C GLY A 108 6.84 45.95 20.95
N GLU A 109 7.49 44.91 20.43
CA GLU A 109 7.48 44.53 19.01
C GLU A 109 6.23 43.73 18.63
N ALA A 110 5.52 43.18 19.62
CA ALA A 110 4.24 42.51 19.45
C ALA A 110 3.20 43.03 20.44
N SER A 111 1.95 43.14 19.99
CA SER A 111 0.82 43.50 20.85
C SER A 111 0.42 42.32 21.74
N SER A 112 0.33 42.57 23.05
CA SER A 112 -0.20 41.59 24.02
C SER A 112 -1.63 41.16 23.68
N PHE A 113 -2.44 42.10 23.17
CA PHE A 113 -3.81 41.82 22.74
C PHE A 113 -3.87 40.88 21.52
N GLU A 114 -3.05 41.14 20.50
CA GLU A 114 -2.99 40.28 19.30
C GLU A 114 -2.51 38.87 19.64
N LYS A 115 -1.55 38.76 20.56
CA LYS A 115 -1.09 37.47 21.07
C LYS A 115 -2.21 36.73 21.80
N GLN A 116 -2.92 37.40 22.71
CA GLN A 116 -4.02 36.77 23.44
C GLN A 116 -5.11 36.26 22.48
N ASP A 117 -5.54 37.08 21.52
CA ASP A 117 -6.52 36.69 20.49
C ASP A 117 -6.03 35.47 19.67
N PHE A 118 -4.75 35.47 19.29
CA PHE A 118 -4.13 34.35 18.57
C PHE A 118 -4.14 33.04 19.36
N PHE A 119 -3.85 33.07 20.68
CA PHE A 119 -3.86 31.88 21.53
C PHE A 119 -5.28 31.43 21.93
N GLU A 120 -6.25 32.35 21.98
CA GLU A 120 -7.65 32.04 22.30
C GLU A 120 -8.45 31.51 21.09
N CYS A 121 -7.92 31.63 19.87
CA CYS A 121 -8.52 31.03 18.67
C CYS A 121 -8.76 29.52 18.85
N ALA A 122 -10.02 29.12 18.72
CA ALA A 122 -10.44 27.73 18.85
C ALA A 122 -9.80 26.84 17.76
N ARG A 123 -9.18 25.75 18.18
CA ARG A 123 -8.48 24.78 17.31
C ARG A 123 -8.88 23.35 17.68
N GLU A 124 -8.84 22.44 16.71
CA GLU A 124 -9.13 21.01 16.89
C GLU A 124 -7.93 20.20 17.41
N TYR A 125 -6.80 20.85 17.67
CA TYR A 125 -5.54 20.22 18.03
C TYR A 125 -4.90 20.95 19.20
N ALA A 126 -3.94 20.28 19.87
CA ALA A 126 -3.24 20.83 21.02
C ALA A 126 -2.51 22.12 20.61
N PHE A 127 -2.76 23.20 21.34
CA PHE A 127 -2.16 24.50 21.10
C PHE A 127 -1.94 25.20 22.44
N GLY A 128 -0.89 26.01 22.53
CA GLY A 128 -0.43 26.60 23.78
C GLY A 128 0.65 25.77 24.46
N THR A 129 1.48 26.44 25.26
CA THR A 129 2.72 25.90 25.84
C THR A 129 2.49 24.63 26.66
N GLU A 130 1.49 24.63 27.55
CA GLU A 130 1.21 23.49 28.43
C GLU A 130 0.61 22.31 27.65
N ALA A 131 -0.37 22.56 26.77
CA ALA A 131 -0.98 21.50 25.97
C ALA A 131 0.04 20.82 25.03
N ILE A 132 0.95 21.59 24.44
CA ILE A 132 2.03 21.07 23.59
C ILE A 132 3.05 20.30 24.44
N ARG A 133 3.43 20.81 25.61
CA ARG A 133 4.32 20.11 26.54
C ARG A 133 3.75 18.76 26.96
N ASP A 134 2.49 18.73 27.38
CA ASP A 134 1.81 17.51 27.80
C ASP A 134 1.72 16.50 26.65
N LEU A 135 1.44 16.98 25.43
CA LEU A 135 1.44 16.15 24.24
C LEU A 135 2.81 15.52 23.98
N ILE A 136 3.89 16.31 24.02
CA ILE A 136 5.26 15.82 23.80
C ILE A 136 5.61 14.75 24.84
N ILE A 137 5.38 15.03 26.13
CA ILE A 137 5.68 14.10 27.22
C ILE A 137 4.90 12.79 27.03
N THR A 138 3.59 12.90 26.82
CA THR A 138 2.72 11.73 26.68
C THR A 138 3.15 10.87 25.49
N GLN A 139 3.38 11.46 24.32
CA GLN A 139 3.76 10.69 23.13
C GLN A 139 5.17 10.13 23.22
N ARG A 140 6.11 10.86 23.82
CA ARG A 140 7.45 10.37 24.10
C ARG A 140 7.40 9.12 24.98
N ASP A 141 6.64 9.16 26.07
CA ASP A 141 6.58 8.08 27.04
C ASP A 141 5.94 6.82 26.43
N VAL A 142 4.88 7.00 25.64
CA VAL A 142 4.26 5.91 24.87
C VAL A 142 5.28 5.26 23.91
N LEU A 143 5.99 6.07 23.11
CA LEU A 143 7.00 5.53 22.19
C LEU A 143 8.18 4.90 22.91
N ASP A 144 8.61 5.43 24.06
CA ASP A 144 9.70 4.86 24.86
C ASP A 144 9.37 3.47 25.41
N ILE A 145 8.13 3.25 25.82
CA ILE A 145 7.64 1.93 26.25
C ILE A 145 7.72 0.94 25.09
N GLU A 146 7.18 1.30 23.92
CA GLU A 146 7.15 0.39 22.77
C GLU A 146 8.55 0.18 22.14
N ILE A 147 9.40 1.21 22.10
CA ILE A 147 10.80 1.08 21.66
C ILE A 147 11.56 0.12 22.58
N LYS A 148 11.33 0.19 23.89
CA LYS A 148 11.93 -0.74 24.85
C LYS A 148 11.44 -2.16 24.60
N ASP A 149 10.14 -2.36 24.37
CA ASP A 149 9.55 -3.65 24.04
C ASP A 149 10.18 -4.24 22.76
N MET A 150 10.21 -3.47 21.67
CA MET A 150 10.85 -3.85 20.40
C MET A 150 12.33 -4.24 20.59
N LYS A 151 13.10 -3.49 21.39
CA LYS A 151 14.50 -3.83 21.70
C LYS A 151 14.62 -5.14 22.47
N THR A 152 13.70 -5.43 23.39
CA THR A 152 13.71 -6.71 24.12
C THR A 152 13.38 -7.90 23.21
N VAL A 153 12.42 -7.73 22.29
CA VAL A 153 12.07 -8.75 21.29
C VAL A 153 13.24 -8.99 20.33
N LEU A 154 13.88 -7.94 19.84
CA LEU A 154 15.05 -8.05 18.95
C LEU A 154 16.21 -8.77 19.64
N ALA A 155 16.51 -8.42 20.90
CA ALA A 155 17.55 -9.10 21.69
C ALA A 155 17.23 -10.58 21.99
N HIS A 156 15.95 -10.96 22.03
CA HIS A 156 15.54 -12.36 22.11
C HIS A 156 15.82 -13.08 20.79
N GLN A 157 15.40 -12.51 19.67
CA GLN A 157 15.60 -13.08 18.34
C GLN A 157 17.08 -13.23 17.99
N GLU A 158 17.92 -12.25 18.35
CA GLU A 158 19.37 -12.35 18.17
C GLU A 158 19.99 -13.52 18.96
N ARG A 159 19.46 -13.84 20.14
CA ARG A 159 19.91 -14.99 20.92
C ARG A 159 19.46 -16.29 20.27
N GLU A 160 18.20 -16.38 19.82
CA GLU A 160 17.69 -17.54 19.10
C GLU A 160 18.50 -17.82 17.83
N LEU A 161 18.87 -16.78 17.07
CA LEU A 161 19.68 -16.92 15.87
C LEU A 161 21.08 -17.49 16.20
N LYS A 162 21.75 -16.95 17.23
CA LYS A 162 23.06 -17.41 17.68
C LYS A 162 23.01 -18.85 18.21
N GLU A 163 21.96 -19.20 18.93
CA GLU A 163 21.73 -20.56 19.42
C GLU A 163 21.47 -21.53 18.25
N GLY A 164 20.65 -21.14 17.27
CA GLY A 164 20.42 -21.90 16.04
C GLY A 164 21.69 -22.15 15.22
N GLU A 165 22.55 -21.14 15.07
CA GLU A 165 23.86 -21.28 14.41
C GLU A 165 24.84 -22.16 15.19
N SER A 166 24.74 -22.20 16.52
CA SER A 166 25.59 -23.07 17.36
C SER A 166 25.22 -24.56 17.27
N ILE A 167 23.99 -24.87 16.85
CA ILE A 167 23.47 -26.24 16.74
C ILE A 167 23.98 -26.93 15.45
N THR A 168 24.31 -26.20 14.39
CA THR A 168 24.41 -26.77 13.03
C THR A 168 25.71 -27.48 12.67
N SER A 169 26.81 -27.36 13.44
CA SER A 169 28.04 -28.11 13.12
C SER A 169 28.49 -29.05 14.22
N THR A 170 28.71 -28.55 15.43
CA THR A 170 29.33 -29.35 16.50
C THR A 170 28.34 -30.18 17.31
N GLN A 171 27.03 -29.87 17.28
CA GLN A 171 25.99 -30.71 17.89
C GLN A 171 25.49 -31.77 16.92
N VAL A 172 25.23 -31.43 15.65
CA VAL A 172 24.92 -32.42 14.60
C VAL A 172 26.05 -33.43 14.46
N GLN A 173 27.32 -33.00 14.39
CA GLN A 173 28.45 -33.94 14.36
C GLN A 173 28.54 -34.82 15.61
N ARG A 174 28.11 -34.32 16.77
CA ARG A 174 28.15 -35.08 18.03
C ARG A 174 27.00 -36.06 18.13
N ILE A 175 25.81 -35.70 17.66
CA ILE A 175 24.64 -36.58 17.59
C ILE A 175 24.89 -37.68 16.56
N VAL A 176 25.32 -37.31 15.34
CA VAL A 176 25.68 -38.26 14.28
C VAL A 176 26.82 -39.18 14.73
N ARG A 177 27.87 -38.64 15.37
CA ARG A 177 28.97 -39.49 15.88
C ARG A 177 28.50 -40.43 17.00
N LYS A 178 27.63 -39.96 17.89
CA LYS A 178 27.10 -40.78 19.00
C LYS A 178 26.11 -41.84 18.51
N GLU A 179 25.36 -41.58 17.45
CA GLU A 179 24.53 -42.57 16.77
C GLU A 179 25.37 -43.58 15.98
N ILE A 180 26.41 -43.14 15.26
CA ILE A 180 27.37 -44.03 14.57
C ILE A 180 28.11 -44.94 15.57
N GLU A 181 28.54 -44.40 16.71
CA GLU A 181 29.19 -45.17 17.78
C GLU A 181 28.20 -46.07 18.54
N SER A 182 26.89 -45.76 18.49
CA SER A 182 25.82 -46.55 19.12
C SER A 182 25.33 -47.70 18.23
N LEU A 183 25.59 -47.66 16.93
CA LEU A 183 25.24 -48.76 16.02
C LEU A 183 26.24 -49.90 16.18
N ARG A 184 25.74 -51.12 16.44
CA ARG A 184 26.61 -52.29 16.50
C ARG A 184 27.10 -52.61 15.09
N PRO A 185 28.34 -53.11 14.90
CA PRO A 185 28.87 -53.47 13.57
C PRO A 185 27.93 -54.38 12.77
N SER A 186 27.20 -55.27 13.45
CA SER A 186 26.21 -56.18 12.85
C SER A 186 25.01 -55.48 12.21
N GLU A 187 24.62 -54.29 12.71
CA GLU A 187 23.51 -53.49 12.17
C GLU A 187 23.96 -52.72 10.93
N VAL A 188 25.20 -52.23 10.92
CA VAL A 188 25.83 -51.61 9.75
C VAL A 188 25.99 -52.61 8.61
N ASP A 189 26.38 -53.85 8.91
CA ASP A 189 26.49 -54.93 7.91
C ASP A 189 25.13 -55.44 7.42
N ALA A 190 24.06 -55.30 8.22
CA ALA A 190 22.69 -55.58 7.78
C ALA A 190 22.16 -54.48 6.86
N LEU A 191 22.42 -53.21 7.18
CA LEU A 191 22.06 -52.08 6.34
C LEU A 191 22.81 -52.08 5.00
N LYS A 192 24.11 -52.42 4.99
CA LYS A 192 24.86 -52.59 3.73
C LYS A 192 24.26 -53.65 2.82
N ARG A 193 23.87 -54.80 3.38
CA ARG A 193 23.19 -55.87 2.60
C ARG A 193 21.85 -55.41 2.04
N ASN A 194 21.06 -54.66 2.80
CA ASN A 194 19.78 -54.13 2.32
C ASN A 194 19.95 -53.07 1.22
N VAL A 195 21.03 -52.27 1.28
CA VAL A 195 21.35 -51.30 0.22
C VAL A 195 21.78 -52.02 -1.06
N GLU A 196 22.65 -53.03 -0.95
CA GLU A 196 23.07 -53.85 -2.09
C GLU A 196 21.88 -54.61 -2.72
N GLU A 197 20.94 -55.09 -1.90
CA GLU A 197 19.72 -55.76 -2.35
C GLU A 197 18.77 -54.80 -3.09
N HIS A 198 18.57 -53.58 -2.57
CA HIS A 198 17.76 -52.57 -3.26
C HIS A 198 18.42 -52.02 -4.53
N GLU A 199 19.75 -51.89 -4.57
CA GLU A 199 20.46 -51.54 -5.80
C GLU A 199 20.29 -52.63 -6.88
N ALA A 200 20.35 -53.90 -6.49
CA ALA A 200 20.07 -55.01 -7.40
C ALA A 200 18.61 -55.01 -7.89
N GLU A 201 17.65 -54.68 -7.03
CA GLU A 201 16.23 -54.56 -7.38
C GLU A 201 15.98 -53.40 -8.38
N ILE A 202 16.65 -52.26 -8.18
CA ILE A 202 16.57 -51.11 -9.11
C ILE A 202 17.13 -51.47 -10.49
N ILE A 203 18.23 -52.21 -10.55
CA ILE A 203 18.83 -52.67 -11.81
C ILE A 203 17.89 -53.65 -12.54
N LEU A 204 17.23 -54.55 -11.81
CA LEU A 204 16.24 -55.47 -12.36
C LEU A 204 15.00 -54.73 -12.91
N ARG A 205 14.44 -53.79 -12.13
CA ARG A 205 13.31 -52.98 -12.60
C ARG A 205 13.64 -52.16 -13.83
N ARG A 206 14.84 -51.59 -13.92
CA ARG A 206 15.29 -50.88 -15.13
C ARG A 206 15.31 -51.79 -16.36
N ARG A 207 15.81 -53.03 -16.22
CA ARG A 207 15.81 -54.03 -17.32
C ARG A 207 14.40 -54.46 -17.73
N GLU A 208 13.46 -54.55 -16.80
CA GLU A 208 12.05 -54.86 -17.10
C GLU A 208 11.35 -53.72 -17.84
N SER A 209 11.65 -52.46 -17.50
CA SER A 209 11.17 -51.30 -18.27
C SER A 209 11.76 -51.21 -19.67
N ASP A 210 13.03 -51.60 -19.86
CA ASP A 210 13.68 -51.61 -21.19
C ASP A 210 13.17 -52.76 -22.09
N ALA A 211 12.71 -53.88 -21.50
CA ALA A 211 12.11 -55.00 -22.24
C ALA A 211 10.64 -54.74 -22.64
N LYS A 212 9.94 -53.86 -21.94
CA LYS A 212 8.56 -53.45 -22.27
C LYS A 212 8.50 -52.39 -23.37
N SER A 213 9.54 -51.57 -23.54
CA SER A 213 9.59 -50.54 -24.60
C SER A 213 9.96 -51.10 -25.98
N THR A 214 10.37 -52.36 -26.08
CA THR A 214 10.75 -53.02 -27.34
C THR A 214 9.65 -53.89 -27.98
N GLY A 215 8.44 -53.94 -27.38
CA GLY A 215 7.33 -54.80 -27.82
C GLY A 215 6.19 -54.11 -28.60
N GLU A 216 6.15 -52.78 -28.68
CA GLU A 216 5.10 -52.02 -29.36
C GLU A 216 5.70 -51.10 -30.43
N ALA A 217 6.24 -51.68 -31.50
CA ALA A 217 6.63 -50.94 -32.70
C ALA A 217 6.62 -51.84 -33.95
N THR A 218 5.43 -52.33 -34.34
CA THR A 218 5.16 -52.84 -35.69
C THR A 218 3.71 -52.53 -36.07
N GLU A 219 3.53 -51.93 -37.26
CA GLU A 219 2.30 -51.39 -37.88
C GLU A 219 1.88 -50.02 -37.27
N GLU A 220 1.91 -48.88 -37.96
CA GLU A 220 1.58 -48.61 -39.35
C GLU A 220 2.58 -47.69 -40.08
N GLN A 221 2.80 -48.11 -41.30
CA GLN A 221 3.37 -47.47 -42.47
C GLN A 221 2.43 -46.35 -42.97
N TYR A 222 2.93 -45.16 -43.33
CA TYR A 222 2.76 -44.54 -44.66
C TYR A 222 3.27 -43.09 -44.73
N SER A 223 4.29 -42.88 -45.60
CA SER A 223 4.62 -41.68 -46.38
C SER A 223 5.11 -40.42 -45.63
N SER A 224 6.17 -39.72 -46.03
CA SER A 224 6.87 -39.54 -47.30
C SER A 224 8.18 -38.80 -46.95
N GLU A 225 9.37 -39.33 -47.29
CA GLU A 225 10.26 -38.82 -48.37
C GLU A 225 10.47 -37.30 -48.31
N MET A 226 11.64 -36.75 -47.99
CA MET A 226 12.88 -36.59 -48.78
C MET A 226 13.56 -35.36 -48.12
N ASP A 227 14.85 -35.10 -48.05
CA ASP A 227 16.06 -35.68 -48.61
C ASP A 227 17.27 -35.10 -47.83
N SER A 228 18.33 -35.91 -47.73
CA SER A 228 19.77 -35.60 -47.70
C SER A 228 20.31 -34.26 -47.14
N GLU A 229 21.11 -34.34 -46.07
CA GLU A 229 22.59 -34.27 -46.10
C GLU A 229 23.17 -32.91 -46.55
N SER A 230 23.86 -32.21 -45.63
CA SER A 230 25.32 -32.12 -45.65
C SER A 230 25.88 -31.01 -44.72
N LYS A 231 26.91 -31.42 -43.96
CA LYS A 231 28.17 -30.71 -43.65
C LYS A 231 28.18 -29.44 -42.77
N GLU A 232 28.98 -29.58 -41.70
CA GLU A 232 30.02 -28.67 -41.20
C GLU A 232 30.35 -27.51 -42.17
N ASP A 233 30.48 -26.25 -41.77
CA ASP A 233 31.51 -25.76 -40.84
C ASP A 233 31.34 -24.24 -40.59
N CYS A 234 31.92 -23.77 -39.48
CA CYS A 234 32.42 -22.41 -39.17
C CYS A 234 31.55 -21.13 -39.29
N ALA A 235 31.38 -20.50 -38.11
CA ALA A 235 31.63 -19.08 -37.76
C ALA A 235 31.14 -17.94 -38.69
N ARG A 236 30.29 -17.02 -38.17
CA ARG A 236 30.68 -15.70 -37.60
C ARG A 236 29.47 -14.74 -37.51
N GLU A 237 29.33 -14.11 -36.35
CA GLU A 237 28.76 -12.77 -36.06
C GLU A 237 27.46 -12.29 -36.75
N THR A 238 26.40 -12.09 -35.93
CA THR A 238 25.60 -10.84 -35.78
C THR A 238 24.49 -11.15 -34.75
N ALA A 239 24.64 -10.68 -33.50
CA ALA A 239 24.00 -9.45 -33.00
C ALA A 239 22.47 -9.45 -33.11
N ASP A 240 21.77 -10.00 -32.10
CA ASP A 240 20.68 -9.29 -31.43
C ASP A 240 20.39 -9.92 -30.06
N GLU A 241 20.65 -9.16 -28.99
CA GLU A 241 20.42 -9.56 -27.60
C GLU A 241 18.93 -9.41 -27.26
N ASN A 242 18.17 -10.51 -27.30
CA ASN A 242 16.87 -10.57 -26.63
C ASN A 242 17.07 -11.09 -25.19
N ARG A 243 17.50 -10.19 -24.28
CA ARG A 243 17.47 -10.44 -22.84
C ARG A 243 16.04 -10.25 -22.34
N GLN A 244 15.32 -11.36 -22.27
CA GLN A 244 14.11 -11.47 -21.47
C GLN A 244 14.56 -11.58 -20.01
N THR A 245 14.48 -10.48 -19.28
CA THR A 245 14.66 -10.46 -17.83
C THR A 245 13.48 -11.20 -17.19
N ASP A 246 13.80 -12.29 -16.51
CA ASP A 246 12.92 -12.90 -15.51
C ASP A 246 12.63 -11.85 -14.43
N ASP A 247 11.37 -11.44 -14.33
CA ASP A 247 10.85 -10.58 -13.27
C ASP A 247 10.30 -11.52 -12.17
N PRO A 248 10.94 -11.60 -10.99
CA PRO A 248 10.41 -12.35 -9.87
C PRO A 248 9.57 -11.39 -9.03
N ASP A 249 8.27 -11.29 -9.30
CA ASP A 249 7.22 -10.80 -8.38
C ASP A 249 5.85 -10.87 -9.08
N ASP A 250 5.32 -12.08 -9.28
CA ASP A 250 3.91 -12.31 -9.63
C ASP A 250 3.12 -12.74 -8.39
N ASP A 251 3.07 -11.84 -7.41
CA ASP A 251 2.17 -11.94 -6.25
C ASP A 251 0.70 -12.00 -6.68
N GLU A 252 0.36 -11.50 -7.87
CA GLU A 252 -1.00 -11.44 -8.38
C GLU A 252 -1.57 -12.83 -8.74
N CYS A 253 -0.73 -13.74 -9.24
CA CYS A 253 -1.12 -15.13 -9.47
C CYS A 253 -1.31 -15.93 -8.16
N TYR A 254 -0.57 -15.60 -7.10
CA TYR A 254 -0.75 -16.23 -5.79
C TYR A 254 -2.14 -15.91 -5.20
N TRP A 255 -2.56 -14.64 -5.26
CA TRP A 255 -3.89 -14.22 -4.82
C TRP A 255 -5.03 -14.82 -5.65
N ARG A 256 -4.87 -14.94 -6.98
CA ARG A 256 -5.88 -15.57 -7.85
C ARG A 256 -6.08 -17.06 -7.61
N ARG A 257 -5.06 -17.77 -7.13
CA ARG A 257 -5.16 -19.20 -6.78
C ARG A 257 -5.90 -19.40 -5.47
N MET A 258 -5.58 -18.63 -4.44
CA MET A 258 -6.18 -18.75 -3.10
C MET A 258 -7.70 -18.45 -3.10
N VAL A 259 -8.15 -17.47 -3.90
CA VAL A 259 -9.58 -17.13 -4.03
C VAL A 259 -10.37 -18.23 -4.76
N ARG A 260 -9.73 -18.99 -5.65
CA ARG A 260 -10.39 -20.06 -6.42
C ARG A 260 -10.61 -21.31 -5.56
N GLU A 261 -9.63 -21.64 -4.71
CA GLU A 261 -9.71 -22.81 -3.81
C GLU A 261 -10.78 -22.65 -2.72
N VAL A 262 -11.10 -21.42 -2.29
CA VAL A 262 -12.19 -21.15 -1.32
C VAL A 262 -13.59 -21.20 -1.96
N ALA A 263 -13.68 -20.96 -3.27
CA ALA A 263 -14.96 -20.97 -3.99
C ALA A 263 -15.44 -22.37 -4.41
N GLU A 264 -14.53 -23.35 -4.51
CA GLU A 264 -14.83 -24.69 -5.05
C GLU A 264 -15.24 -25.73 -3.99
N GLY A 265 -15.39 -25.34 -2.72
CA GLY A 265 -15.63 -26.26 -1.59
C GLY A 265 -17.07 -26.54 -1.17
N THR A 266 -18.10 -26.23 -1.99
CA THR A 266 -19.51 -26.50 -1.60
C THR A 266 -20.34 -27.11 -2.75
N SER A 267 -20.14 -28.40 -2.98
CA SER A 267 -21.11 -29.36 -3.56
C SER A 267 -21.31 -30.45 -2.48
N ASP A 268 -22.41 -31.17 -2.26
CA ASP A 268 -23.64 -31.51 -2.98
C ASP A 268 -24.73 -31.84 -1.94
N GLU A 269 -26.02 -31.84 -2.32
CA GLU A 269 -26.94 -32.99 -2.23
C GLU A 269 -28.38 -32.59 -2.59
N GLU A 270 -28.99 -33.37 -3.49
CA GLU A 270 -30.35 -33.25 -4.02
C GLU A 270 -31.39 -34.05 -3.17
N ILE A 271 -32.60 -34.21 -3.73
CA ILE A 271 -33.77 -35.09 -3.46
C ILE A 271 -34.95 -34.57 -2.55
N PRO A 272 -36.23 -35.03 -2.71
CA PRO A 272 -37.27 -34.34 -3.53
C PRO A 272 -38.69 -34.21 -2.89
N SER A 273 -39.52 -33.33 -3.48
CA SER A 273 -41.01 -33.32 -3.63
C SER A 273 -41.97 -33.99 -2.61
N ARG A 274 -42.97 -33.25 -2.08
CA ARG A 274 -44.44 -33.40 -2.38
C ARG A 274 -45.38 -32.53 -1.50
N ALA A 275 -46.30 -31.86 -2.19
CA ALA A 275 -47.76 -31.75 -1.99
C ALA A 275 -48.43 -31.11 -0.74
N GLU A 276 -49.45 -30.29 -1.08
CA GLU A 276 -50.75 -30.03 -0.40
C GLU A 276 -50.94 -28.80 0.53
N GLU A 277 -51.70 -27.85 -0.03
CA GLU A 277 -52.61 -26.85 0.59
C GLU A 277 -53.53 -27.45 1.70
N PRO A 278 -54.14 -26.68 2.64
CA PRO A 278 -54.90 -25.45 2.31
C PRO A 278 -54.98 -24.30 3.36
N THR A 279 -55.25 -23.12 2.80
CA THR A 279 -56.03 -21.97 3.31
C THR A 279 -56.21 -21.77 4.82
N LEU A 280 -55.73 -20.64 5.35
CA LEU A 280 -56.41 -19.89 6.41
C LEU A 280 -56.13 -18.38 6.29
N LYS A 281 -57.23 -17.62 6.19
CA LYS A 281 -57.29 -16.17 5.97
C LYS A 281 -56.70 -15.40 7.15
N SER A 282 -55.66 -14.60 6.91
CA SER A 282 -55.18 -13.61 7.88
C SER A 282 -54.70 -12.34 7.19
N ARG A 283 -55.45 -11.25 7.41
CA ARG A 283 -55.01 -9.84 7.51
C ARG A 283 -53.92 -9.38 6.52
N LYS A 284 -54.36 -8.65 5.49
CA LYS A 284 -53.54 -7.91 4.51
C LYS A 284 -52.72 -6.82 5.22
N ILE A 285 -51.58 -7.22 5.79
CA ILE A 285 -50.41 -6.37 5.97
C ILE A 285 -49.75 -6.36 4.59
N GLU A 286 -49.53 -5.18 4.01
CA GLU A 286 -48.73 -5.02 2.80
C GLU A 286 -47.34 -5.61 3.08
N SER A 287 -47.17 -6.86 2.68
CA SER A 287 -45.87 -7.50 2.61
C SER A 287 -45.08 -6.73 1.56
N SER A 288 -44.07 -6.00 2.01
CA SER A 288 -43.00 -5.47 1.17
C SER A 288 -42.68 -6.50 0.06
N PRO A 289 -42.62 -6.09 -1.21
CA PRO A 289 -42.30 -7.00 -2.31
C PRO A 289 -41.04 -7.79 -1.94
N ARG A 290 -41.18 -9.11 -1.88
CA ARG A 290 -40.05 -9.98 -1.59
C ARG A 290 -38.99 -9.75 -2.66
N PRO A 291 -37.70 -9.65 -2.28
CA PRO A 291 -36.69 -9.52 -3.28
C PRO A 291 -36.66 -10.75 -4.17
N THR A 292 -36.72 -10.54 -5.48
CA THR A 292 -36.71 -11.64 -6.45
C THR A 292 -35.26 -12.04 -6.75
N LEU A 293 -35.05 -13.31 -7.16
CA LEU A 293 -33.74 -13.75 -7.67
C LEU A 293 -33.23 -12.85 -8.81
N ILE A 294 -34.16 -12.27 -9.58
CA ILE A 294 -33.88 -11.29 -10.62
C ILE A 294 -33.19 -10.04 -10.04
N GLN A 295 -33.71 -9.46 -8.95
CA GLN A 295 -33.09 -8.30 -8.30
C GLN A 295 -31.67 -8.60 -7.78
N MET A 296 -31.45 -9.81 -7.24
CA MET A 296 -30.11 -10.21 -6.81
C MET A 296 -29.14 -10.28 -7.98
N GLU A 297 -29.58 -10.80 -9.12
CA GLU A 297 -28.74 -10.92 -10.32
C GLU A 297 -28.44 -9.55 -10.94
N GLU A 298 -29.43 -8.66 -10.99
CA GLU A 298 -29.24 -7.27 -11.43
C GLU A 298 -28.19 -6.53 -10.58
N VAL A 299 -28.23 -6.70 -9.25
CA VAL A 299 -27.24 -6.10 -8.35
C VAL A 299 -25.85 -6.72 -8.53
N ARG A 300 -25.75 -8.04 -8.76
CA ARG A 300 -24.47 -8.70 -9.06
C ARG A 300 -23.86 -8.20 -10.36
N GLU A 301 -24.65 -8.10 -11.42
CA GLU A 301 -24.19 -7.59 -12.71
C GLU A 301 -23.74 -6.13 -12.60
N ARG A 302 -24.50 -5.31 -11.87
CA ARG A 302 -24.10 -3.93 -11.54
C ARG A 302 -22.78 -3.88 -10.77
N LEU A 303 -22.59 -4.73 -9.77
CA LEU A 303 -21.34 -4.83 -9.01
C LEU A 303 -20.15 -5.24 -9.88
N ALA A 304 -20.35 -6.22 -10.77
CA ALA A 304 -19.30 -6.66 -11.70
C ALA A 304 -18.86 -5.50 -12.60
N ARG A 305 -19.82 -4.74 -13.15
CA ARG A 305 -19.54 -3.51 -13.92
C ARG A 305 -18.81 -2.46 -13.09
N MET A 306 -19.29 -2.17 -11.88
CA MET A 306 -18.65 -1.18 -11.00
C MET A 306 -17.22 -1.56 -10.63
N ARG A 307 -16.93 -2.82 -10.34
CA ARG A 307 -15.55 -3.29 -10.04
C ARG A 307 -14.64 -3.14 -11.25
N PHE A 308 -15.11 -3.56 -12.42
CA PHE A 308 -14.38 -3.40 -13.67
C PHE A 308 -14.09 -1.94 -13.98
N ASP A 309 -15.08 -1.07 -13.88
CA ASP A 309 -14.95 0.36 -14.12
C ASP A 309 -14.07 1.05 -13.07
N LEU A 310 -14.13 0.62 -11.82
CA LEU A 310 -13.29 1.14 -10.74
C LEU A 310 -11.81 0.81 -10.96
N SER A 311 -11.49 -0.36 -11.52
CA SER A 311 -10.10 -0.72 -11.91
C SER A 311 -9.51 0.21 -12.97
N ARG A 312 -10.37 0.81 -13.80
CA ARG A 312 -10.00 1.77 -14.86
C ARG A 312 -10.15 3.21 -14.43
N PHE A 313 -10.65 3.44 -13.22
CA PHE A 313 -10.93 4.77 -12.70
C PHE A 313 -9.62 5.56 -12.57
N PRO A 314 -9.53 6.75 -13.18
CA PRO A 314 -8.29 7.52 -13.16
C PRO A 314 -7.95 7.93 -11.73
N PHE A 315 -6.68 7.78 -11.36
CA PHE A 315 -6.16 8.22 -10.08
C PHE A 315 -4.98 9.18 -10.28
N ARG A 316 -4.81 10.06 -9.31
CA ARG A 316 -3.68 10.97 -9.21
C ARG A 316 -2.76 10.38 -8.17
N ASP A 317 -1.60 9.89 -8.58
CA ASP A 317 -0.60 9.41 -7.63
C ASP A 317 0.18 10.62 -7.06
N PRO A 318 0.06 10.91 -5.75
CA PRO A 318 0.82 12.01 -5.13
C PRO A 318 2.32 11.70 -5.05
N ARG A 319 2.69 10.42 -5.19
CA ARG A 319 4.05 9.92 -5.09
C ARG A 319 4.69 9.71 -6.45
N ASP A 320 3.97 9.98 -7.56
CA ASP A 320 4.50 9.81 -8.91
C ASP A 320 5.81 10.60 -9.01
N PRO A 321 6.95 9.90 -9.02
CA PRO A 321 8.22 10.55 -8.82
C PRO A 321 8.44 11.43 -10.03
N SER A 322 8.73 12.69 -9.75
CA SER A 322 8.89 13.75 -10.73
C SER A 322 10.24 13.64 -11.47
N PHE A 323 10.62 12.43 -11.87
CA PHE A 323 11.84 12.17 -12.62
C PHE A 323 11.77 12.86 -13.98
N GLY A 324 12.83 13.59 -14.32
CA GLY A 324 12.96 14.26 -15.62
C GLY A 324 12.18 15.57 -15.76
N ILE A 325 11.71 16.18 -14.67
CA ILE A 325 11.13 17.54 -14.75
C ILE A 325 12.24 18.54 -15.09
N SER A 326 11.96 19.40 -16.07
CA SER A 326 12.84 20.52 -16.38
C SER A 326 12.95 21.46 -15.18
N PRO A 327 14.16 21.89 -14.77
CA PRO A 327 14.35 22.80 -13.64
C PRO A 327 13.56 24.11 -13.74
N SER A 328 13.28 24.58 -14.96
CA SER A 328 12.50 25.80 -15.21
C SER A 328 10.98 25.60 -15.17
N ARG A 329 10.50 24.37 -14.97
CA ARG A 329 9.07 24.07 -14.94
C ARG A 329 8.49 24.52 -13.60
N VAL A 330 7.56 25.47 -13.64
CA VAL A 330 6.90 25.99 -12.44
C VAL A 330 5.58 25.26 -12.18
N CYS A 331 5.35 24.82 -10.94
CA CYS A 331 4.05 24.31 -10.53
C CYS A 331 3.00 25.43 -10.56
N ALA A 332 1.92 25.22 -11.30
CA ALA A 332 0.85 26.22 -11.49
C ALA A 332 0.06 26.56 -10.21
N PHE A 333 0.26 25.82 -9.12
CA PHE A 333 -0.43 26.01 -7.85
C PHE A 333 0.52 26.53 -6.77
N TYR A 334 1.55 25.74 -6.44
CA TYR A 334 2.51 26.05 -5.38
C TYR A 334 3.67 26.97 -5.83
N MET A 335 3.82 27.22 -7.14
CA MET A 335 4.86 28.08 -7.73
C MET A 335 6.32 27.64 -7.45
N ALA A 336 6.53 26.39 -7.04
CA ALA A 336 7.87 25.81 -6.96
C ALA A 336 8.39 25.44 -8.36
N GLU A 337 9.67 25.69 -8.61
CA GLU A 337 10.36 25.38 -9.86
C GLU A 337 11.04 24.01 -9.78
N GLY A 338 10.89 23.17 -10.81
CA GLY A 338 11.62 21.91 -10.96
C GLY A 338 11.29 20.80 -9.95
N VAL A 339 10.41 21.04 -8.96
CA VAL A 339 10.14 20.08 -7.88
C VAL A 339 9.13 19.01 -8.30
N HIS A 340 8.01 19.41 -8.91
CA HIS A 340 6.92 18.49 -9.27
C HIS A 340 6.05 19.02 -10.41
N PHE A 341 5.36 18.12 -11.10
CA PHE A 341 4.34 18.51 -12.07
C PHE A 341 3.13 19.09 -11.33
N SER A 342 2.47 20.11 -11.89
CA SER A 342 1.26 20.70 -11.28
C SER A 342 0.22 19.63 -10.91
N ASP A 343 0.07 18.61 -11.75
CA ASP A 343 -0.87 17.51 -11.51
C ASP A 343 -0.56 16.72 -10.22
N ALA A 344 0.71 16.54 -9.90
CA ALA A 344 1.21 15.85 -8.70
C ALA A 344 1.50 16.82 -7.53
N CYS A 345 0.90 18.02 -7.51
CA CYS A 345 1.16 18.99 -6.46
C CYS A 345 0.75 18.46 -5.07
N PRO A 346 1.68 18.36 -4.09
CA PRO A 346 1.40 17.76 -2.79
C PRO A 346 0.60 18.69 -1.87
N PHE A 347 0.69 20.01 -2.09
CA PHE A 347 0.06 21.05 -1.26
C PHE A 347 -1.39 21.34 -1.62
N PHE A 348 -1.73 21.27 -2.90
CA PHE A 348 -3.09 21.45 -3.37
C PHE A 348 -3.56 20.10 -3.88
N ARG A 349 -4.32 19.34 -3.08
CA ARG A 349 -4.81 18.01 -3.50
C ARG A 349 -6.21 18.07 -4.09
N ASP A 350 -7.10 18.85 -3.49
CA ASP A 350 -8.48 19.04 -3.94
C ASP A 350 -8.56 19.76 -5.31
N GLY A 351 -9.13 19.07 -6.30
CA GLY A 351 -9.38 19.60 -7.64
C GLY A 351 -10.22 20.88 -7.64
N ASN A 352 -11.18 21.02 -6.72
CA ASN A 352 -11.98 22.25 -6.63
C ASN A 352 -11.13 23.44 -6.17
N ALA A 353 -10.27 23.25 -5.16
CA ALA A 353 -9.33 24.26 -4.70
C ALA A 353 -8.35 24.66 -5.80
N ARG A 354 -7.82 23.69 -6.54
CA ARG A 354 -6.96 23.93 -7.71
C ARG A 354 -7.66 24.77 -8.77
N ARG A 355 -8.90 24.42 -9.13
CA ARG A 355 -9.72 25.17 -10.09
C ARG A 355 -10.02 26.59 -9.63
N ARG A 356 -10.41 26.78 -8.36
CA ARG A 356 -10.62 28.11 -7.76
C ARG A 356 -9.35 28.96 -7.82
N LEU A 357 -8.20 28.37 -7.52
CA LEU A 357 -6.90 29.06 -7.56
C LEU A 357 -6.55 29.51 -8.98
N ILE A 358 -6.73 28.64 -9.97
CA ILE A 358 -6.48 28.95 -11.39
C ILE A 358 -7.40 30.07 -11.88
N ASN A 359 -8.69 30.00 -11.55
CA ASN A 359 -9.65 31.04 -11.89
C ASN A 359 -9.28 32.37 -11.23
N LYS A 360 -8.87 32.36 -9.94
CA LYS A 360 -8.43 33.57 -9.21
C LYS A 360 -7.18 34.19 -9.82
N ARG A 361 -6.24 33.38 -10.32
CA ARG A 361 -5.02 33.85 -10.99
C ARG A 361 -5.25 34.35 -12.42
N GLY A 362 -6.44 34.10 -13.00
CA GLY A 362 -6.76 34.52 -14.36
C GLY A 362 -5.95 33.81 -15.45
N VAL A 363 -5.36 32.64 -15.15
CA VAL A 363 -4.65 31.82 -16.14
C VAL A 363 -5.61 30.91 -16.89
N CYS A 364 -5.20 30.39 -18.06
CA CYS A 364 -6.05 29.55 -18.89
C CYS A 364 -6.34 28.21 -18.21
N VAL A 365 -7.60 27.79 -18.10
CA VAL A 365 -7.99 26.50 -17.50
C VAL A 365 -7.51 25.27 -18.29
N HIS A 366 -7.14 25.43 -19.57
CA HIS A 366 -6.76 24.31 -20.43
C HIS A 366 -5.24 24.07 -20.49
N CYS A 367 -4.41 25.13 -20.41
CA CYS A 367 -2.94 25.01 -20.42
C CYS A 367 -2.26 25.54 -19.16
N MET A 368 -3.00 26.24 -18.29
CA MET A 368 -2.50 26.92 -17.09
C MET A 368 -1.48 28.04 -17.37
N GLU A 369 -1.40 28.53 -18.60
CA GLU A 369 -0.56 29.67 -19.01
C GLU A 369 -1.35 30.99 -19.04
N ASN A 370 -0.65 32.12 -19.06
CA ASN A 370 -1.24 33.45 -19.03
C ASN A 370 -2.22 33.71 -20.18
N ARG A 371 -3.46 34.09 -19.85
CA ARG A 371 -4.59 34.18 -20.78
C ARG A 371 -4.48 35.31 -21.83
N GLN A 372 -3.58 36.28 -21.66
CA GLN A 372 -3.51 37.45 -22.53
C GLN A 372 -3.02 37.08 -23.93
N GLY A 373 -3.91 37.19 -24.92
CA GLY A 373 -3.58 37.19 -26.35
C GLY A 373 -3.33 35.83 -27.01
N HIS A 374 -3.41 34.70 -26.28
CA HIS A 374 -3.14 33.38 -26.86
C HIS A 374 -4.44 32.59 -27.17
N GLN A 375 -4.52 32.01 -28.37
CA GLN A 375 -5.48 30.95 -28.66
C GLN A 375 -4.95 29.64 -28.06
N CYS A 376 -5.62 29.12 -27.03
CA CYS A 376 -5.16 27.92 -26.35
C CYS A 376 -5.31 26.68 -27.24
N ARG A 377 -4.17 26.13 -27.70
CA ARG A 377 -4.11 24.88 -28.48
C ARG A 377 -4.55 23.63 -27.70
N TYR A 378 -4.64 23.75 -26.37
CA TYR A 378 -4.96 22.63 -25.48
C TYR A 378 -6.46 22.50 -25.18
N ARG A 379 -7.31 23.33 -25.80
CA ARG A 379 -8.77 23.32 -25.56
C ARG A 379 -9.44 22.01 -25.97
N SER A 380 -8.90 21.29 -26.95
CA SER A 380 -9.45 20.02 -27.45
C SER A 380 -8.79 18.78 -26.84
N ARG A 381 -7.93 18.93 -25.81
CA ARG A 381 -7.32 17.76 -25.18
C ARG A 381 -8.27 17.15 -24.16
N GLU A 382 -8.40 15.84 -24.26
CA GLU A 382 -9.14 15.00 -23.33
C GLU A 382 -8.23 14.54 -22.20
N PHE A 383 -8.78 14.51 -20.98
CA PHE A 383 -8.04 14.13 -19.77
C PHE A 383 -8.84 13.11 -18.94
N TYR A 384 -8.59 13.02 -17.63
CA TYR A 384 -9.22 12.03 -16.73
C TYR A 384 -10.74 11.97 -16.87
N CYS A 385 -11.37 13.14 -16.95
CA CYS A 385 -12.81 13.30 -17.07
C CYS A 385 -13.40 12.64 -18.35
N PHE A 386 -12.61 12.48 -19.42
CA PHE A 386 -13.06 11.78 -20.64
C PHE A 386 -13.15 10.26 -20.47
N ARG A 387 -12.27 9.68 -19.63
CA ARG A 387 -12.28 8.23 -19.32
C ARG A 387 -13.54 7.77 -18.60
N LEU A 388 -14.32 8.70 -18.05
CA LEU A 388 -15.58 8.40 -17.39
C LEU A 388 -16.78 8.30 -18.35
N SER A 389 -16.64 8.68 -19.63
CA SER A 389 -17.80 8.88 -20.50
C SER A 389 -18.62 7.62 -20.77
N ASP A 390 -18.00 6.44 -20.68
CA ASP A 390 -18.60 5.15 -21.01
C ASP A 390 -18.62 4.17 -19.82
N ILE A 391 -18.56 4.65 -18.58
CA ILE A 391 -18.53 3.80 -17.38
C ILE A 391 -19.66 4.12 -16.41
N VAL A 392 -19.92 3.24 -15.45
CA VAL A 392 -21.01 3.37 -14.44
C VAL A 392 -20.87 4.64 -13.59
N PHE A 393 -19.66 5.19 -13.48
CA PHE A 393 -19.36 6.44 -12.76
C PHE A 393 -19.37 7.70 -13.63
N ALA A 394 -20.03 7.67 -14.80
CA ALA A 394 -20.11 8.82 -15.71
C ALA A 394 -20.69 10.10 -15.07
N ASP A 395 -21.51 9.95 -14.04
CA ASP A 395 -22.09 11.06 -13.28
C ASP A 395 -21.08 11.81 -12.40
N LEU A 396 -19.90 11.21 -12.14
CA LEU A 396 -18.80 11.88 -11.44
C LEU A 396 -18.03 12.87 -12.34
N ARG A 397 -18.38 12.92 -13.62
CA ARG A 397 -17.77 13.86 -14.56
C ARG A 397 -18.19 15.29 -14.24
N GLU A 398 -17.25 16.22 -14.42
CA GLU A 398 -17.55 17.64 -14.26
C GLU A 398 -18.55 18.15 -15.32
N GLU A 399 -19.36 19.13 -14.93
CA GLU A 399 -20.38 19.76 -15.78
C GLU A 399 -19.79 20.50 -16.99
N ASP A 400 -18.50 20.87 -16.93
CA ASP A 400 -17.80 21.57 -18.01
C ASP A 400 -17.44 20.66 -19.21
N GLY A 401 -17.93 19.41 -19.21
CA GLY A 401 -17.72 18.44 -20.28
C GLY A 401 -16.30 17.88 -20.32
N GLY A 402 -15.50 18.07 -19.26
CA GLY A 402 -14.11 17.61 -19.23
C GLY A 402 -13.15 18.53 -20.00
N ILE A 403 -13.59 19.73 -20.38
CA ILE A 403 -12.80 20.68 -21.16
C ILE A 403 -11.91 21.52 -20.22
N HIS A 404 -10.95 20.88 -19.56
CA HIS A 404 -10.04 21.52 -18.61
C HIS A 404 -8.74 20.73 -18.45
N HIS A 405 -7.67 21.35 -17.96
CA HIS A 405 -6.39 20.68 -17.80
C HIS A 405 -6.45 19.54 -16.77
N LYS A 406 -5.75 18.41 -17.00
CA LYS A 406 -5.74 17.26 -16.06
C LYS A 406 -5.47 17.63 -14.59
N ALA A 407 -4.57 18.58 -14.38
CA ALA A 407 -4.18 19.02 -13.05
C ALA A 407 -5.31 19.69 -12.26
N ILE A 408 -6.37 20.15 -12.92
CA ILE A 408 -7.57 20.73 -12.27
C ILE A 408 -8.82 19.85 -12.39
N CYS A 409 -8.75 18.68 -13.04
CA CYS A 409 -9.87 17.73 -13.06
C CYS A 409 -10.04 17.17 -11.64
N ARG A 410 -11.29 17.23 -11.15
CA ARG A 410 -11.73 16.74 -9.84
C ARG A 410 -11.90 15.23 -9.80
N VAL A 411 -12.12 14.59 -10.95
CA VAL A 411 -12.41 13.14 -11.04
C VAL A 411 -11.44 12.26 -10.25
N PRO A 412 -10.11 12.43 -10.32
CA PRO A 412 -9.20 11.60 -9.52
C PRO A 412 -9.45 11.67 -8.01
N ASP A 413 -9.96 12.80 -7.53
CA ASP A 413 -10.26 13.04 -6.11
C ASP A 413 -11.61 12.41 -5.70
N GLU A 414 -12.46 12.04 -6.67
CA GLU A 414 -13.76 11.37 -6.46
C GLU A 414 -13.67 9.84 -6.39
N LYS A 415 -12.46 9.28 -6.41
CA LYS A 415 -12.25 7.83 -6.33
C LYS A 415 -12.84 7.24 -5.04
N GLU A 416 -12.73 7.94 -3.92
CA GLU A 416 -13.32 7.52 -2.64
C GLU A 416 -14.85 7.44 -2.72
N MET A 417 -15.49 8.36 -3.44
CA MET A 417 -16.94 8.30 -3.66
C MET A 417 -17.33 7.12 -4.56
N ALA A 418 -16.52 6.80 -5.59
CA ALA A 418 -16.73 5.62 -6.42
C ALA A 418 -16.60 4.31 -5.60
N ILE A 419 -15.61 4.23 -4.70
CA ILE A 419 -15.44 3.11 -3.75
C ILE A 419 -16.64 3.02 -2.81
N ALA A 420 -17.07 4.11 -2.20
CA ALA A 420 -18.22 4.12 -1.29
C ALA A 420 -19.51 3.60 -1.97
N ARG A 421 -19.74 3.97 -3.23
CA ARG A 421 -20.87 3.45 -4.02
C ARG A 421 -20.77 1.95 -4.29
N LEU A 422 -19.56 1.44 -4.53
CA LEU A 422 -19.32 0.00 -4.70
C LEU A 422 -19.68 -0.73 -3.39
N GLU A 423 -19.19 -0.24 -2.26
CA GLU A 423 -19.52 -0.82 -0.94
C GLU A 423 -21.02 -0.76 -0.63
N ASP A 424 -21.71 0.33 -0.99
CA ASP A 424 -23.17 0.44 -0.84
C ASP A 424 -23.89 -0.63 -1.66
N ALA A 425 -23.45 -0.87 -2.89
CA ALA A 425 -24.01 -1.93 -3.73
C ALA A 425 -23.70 -3.34 -3.16
N GLU A 426 -22.54 -3.54 -2.53
CA GLU A 426 -22.20 -4.80 -1.85
C GLU A 426 -23.06 -5.03 -0.61
N ARG A 427 -23.26 -3.98 0.21
CA ARG A 427 -24.19 -3.99 1.35
C ARG A 427 -25.61 -4.34 0.91
N GLU A 428 -26.05 -3.78 -0.22
CA GLU A 428 -27.37 -4.09 -0.77
C GLU A 428 -27.48 -5.55 -1.20
N LEU A 429 -26.49 -6.09 -1.90
CA LEU A 429 -26.47 -7.51 -2.25
C LEU A 429 -26.50 -8.40 -1.00
N TRP A 430 -25.80 -8.02 0.06
CA TRP A 430 -25.81 -8.75 1.33
C TRP A 430 -27.19 -8.73 2.01
N ARG A 431 -27.88 -7.58 2.03
CA ARG A 431 -29.27 -7.50 2.53
C ARG A 431 -30.21 -8.41 1.75
N LEU A 432 -30.10 -8.40 0.42
CA LEU A 432 -30.92 -9.26 -0.43
C LEU A 432 -30.67 -10.76 -0.13
N LYS A 433 -29.40 -11.15 0.04
CA LYS A 433 -29.03 -12.54 0.42
C LYS A 433 -29.61 -12.94 1.78
N THR A 434 -29.47 -12.12 2.81
CA THR A 434 -29.96 -12.43 4.17
C THR A 434 -31.49 -12.54 4.23
N MET A 435 -32.20 -11.73 3.46
CA MET A 435 -33.66 -11.84 3.31
C MET A 435 -34.08 -13.13 2.60
N THR A 436 -33.26 -13.67 1.71
CA THR A 436 -33.52 -14.95 1.04
C THR A 436 -33.15 -16.18 1.86
N SER A 437 -32.11 -16.10 2.71
CA SER A 437 -31.60 -17.21 3.53
C SER A 437 -32.31 -17.42 4.87
N SER A 438 -33.15 -16.48 5.33
CA SER A 438 -33.94 -16.66 6.56
C SER A 438 -35.19 -17.54 6.37
N LYS A 439 -35.09 -18.55 5.51
CA LYS A 439 -36.06 -19.60 5.24
C LYS A 439 -35.39 -20.93 5.46
#